data_AF-K1TSH1-F1
#
_entry.id   AF-K1TSH1-F1
#
_cell.length_a   1.000
_cell.length_b   1.000
_cell.length_c   1.000
_cell.angle_alpha   90.00
_cell.angle_beta   90.00
_cell.angle_gamma   90.00
#
_symmetry.space_group_name_H-M   'P 1'
#
loop_
_entity.id
_entity.type
_entity.pdbx_description
1 polymer ?
#
loop_
_entity_poly.entity_id
_entity_poly.type
_entity_poly.pdbx_seq_one_letter_code
_entity_poly.pdbx_strand_id
1 'polypeptide(L)'
;MFNSEFYPFHGAVKAIKEAADLVGMDKLMWGSDYPRTITAITYKMSYDFILKTTEMTQEEKALFLGKNAERFYGFKNLISLPYIKNMSE
;
A
#
# COMPACT_ATOMS: atom_id res chain seq x y z
N MET A 1 8.60 5.86 18.20
CA MET A 1 8.16 4.54 17.73
C MET A 1 9.41 3.82 17.25
N PHE A 2 9.91 2.82 17.98
CA PHE A 2 11.07 2.04 17.53
C PHE A 2 10.55 0.97 16.58
N ASN A 3 10.68 1.18 15.29
CA ASN A 3 10.41 0.14 14.30
C ASN A 3 11.73 -0.62 14.07
N SER A 4 11.74 -1.93 14.28
CA SER A 4 12.93 -2.77 14.08
C SER A 4 13.28 -2.92 12.60
N GLU A 5 12.39 -2.51 11.71
CA GLU A 5 12.55 -2.56 10.27
C GLU A 5 12.47 -1.16 9.65
N PHE A 6 13.34 -0.93 8.66
CA PHE A 6 13.32 0.24 7.79
C PHE A 6 13.03 -0.20 6.34
N TYR A 7 12.73 0.77 5.48
CA TYR A 7 12.50 0.54 4.06
C TYR A 7 13.62 -0.36 3.45
N PRO A 8 13.27 -1.42 2.70
CA PRO A 8 12.01 -1.63 1.97
C PRO A 8 10.97 -2.54 2.67
N PHE A 9 10.96 -2.64 4.00
CA PHE A 9 9.84 -3.23 4.76
C PHE A 9 9.43 -4.66 4.35
N HIS A 10 10.39 -5.58 4.25
CA HIS A 10 10.12 -6.99 3.91
C HIS A 10 9.20 -7.69 4.92
N GLY A 11 9.32 -7.35 6.21
CA GLY A 11 8.42 -7.84 7.26
C GLY A 11 6.98 -7.38 7.05
N ALA A 12 6.77 -6.15 6.58
CA ALA A 12 5.44 -5.67 6.20
C ALA A 12 4.85 -6.46 5.02
N VAL A 13 5.67 -6.79 4.00
CA VAL A 13 5.23 -7.63 2.88
C VAL A 13 4.76 -9.01 3.38
N LYS A 14 5.53 -9.64 4.26
CA LYS A 14 5.17 -10.93 4.86
C LYS A 14 3.87 -10.85 5.66
N ALA A 15 3.72 -9.82 6.50
CA ALA A 15 2.49 -9.62 7.28
C ALA A 15 1.25 -9.42 6.38
N ILE A 16 1.40 -8.70 5.25
CA ILE A 16 0.33 -8.54 4.26
C ILE A 16 -0.03 -9.89 3.63
N LYS A 17 0.97 -10.71 3.26
CA LYS A 17 0.73 -12.06 2.70
C LYS A 17 0.05 -12.99 3.69
N GLU A 18 0.51 -13.02 4.94
CA GLU A 18 -0.11 -13.79 6.01
C GLU A 18 -1.57 -13.37 6.23
N ALA A 19 -1.85 -12.07 6.26
CA ALA A 19 -3.22 -11.58 6.34
C ALA A 19 -4.05 -12.01 5.11
N ALA A 20 -3.49 -11.93 3.90
CA ALA A 20 -4.18 -12.31 2.68
C ALA A 20 -4.49 -13.82 2.63
N ASP A 21 -3.58 -14.66 3.12
CA ASP A 21 -3.79 -16.11 3.21
C ASP A 21 -4.89 -16.45 4.23
N LEU A 22 -5.03 -15.65 5.29
CA LEU A 22 -6.05 -15.84 6.33
C LEU A 22 -7.45 -15.39 5.92
N VAL A 23 -7.58 -14.23 5.27
CA VAL A 23 -8.90 -13.60 5.01
C VAL A 23 -9.25 -13.42 3.53
N GLY A 24 -8.31 -13.69 2.64
CA GLY A 24 -8.41 -13.40 1.21
C GLY A 24 -7.93 -12.00 0.85
N MET A 25 -7.14 -11.89 -0.22
CA MET A 25 -6.63 -10.61 -0.72
C MET A 25 -7.75 -9.62 -1.07
N ASP A 26 -8.93 -10.09 -1.46
CA ASP A 26 -10.09 -9.24 -1.81
C ASP A 26 -10.69 -8.51 -0.60
N LYS A 27 -10.27 -8.86 0.63
CA LYS A 27 -10.71 -8.22 1.89
C LYS A 27 -9.72 -7.19 2.44
N LEU A 28 -8.55 -7.04 1.82
CA LEU A 28 -7.50 -6.15 2.29
C LEU A 28 -7.45 -4.83 1.50
N MET A 29 -7.03 -3.74 2.13
CA MET A 29 -6.76 -2.47 1.46
C MET A 29 -5.59 -1.74 2.10
N TRP A 30 -4.85 -0.98 1.28
CA TRP A 30 -3.73 -0.19 1.76
C TRP A 30 -4.19 1.10 2.45
N GLY A 31 -3.58 1.39 3.60
CA GLY A 31 -3.71 2.66 4.30
C GLY A 31 -2.37 3.03 4.92
N SER A 32 -1.74 4.11 4.45
CA SER A 32 -0.35 4.43 4.78
C SER A 32 -0.11 4.96 6.19
N ASP A 33 -1.16 5.44 6.88
CA ASP A 33 -1.03 6.22 8.13
C ASP A 33 -0.01 7.39 7.98
N TYR A 34 0.05 7.99 6.79
CA TYR A 34 1.16 8.86 6.39
C TYR A 34 1.45 10.03 7.33
N PRO A 35 0.47 10.77 7.88
CA PRO A 35 0.75 11.87 8.81
C PRO A 35 1.57 11.44 10.03
N ARG A 36 1.46 10.17 10.46
CA ARG A 36 2.27 9.63 11.56
C ARG A 36 3.68 9.25 11.12
N THR A 37 3.89 8.91 9.85
CA THR A 37 5.17 8.40 9.33
C THR A 37 5.99 9.45 8.56
N ILE A 38 5.45 10.66 8.37
CA ILE A 38 6.02 11.71 7.51
C ILE A 38 7.47 12.11 7.87
N THR A 39 7.88 12.01 9.13
CA THR A 39 9.24 12.36 9.56
C THR A 39 10.26 11.24 9.34
N ALA A 40 9.80 10.02 9.03
CA ALA A 40 10.63 8.83 8.93
C ALA A 40 10.79 8.32 7.50
N ILE A 41 9.76 8.50 6.66
CA ILE A 41 9.75 8.06 5.27
C ILE A 41 9.02 9.05 4.36
N THR A 42 9.37 8.99 3.08
CA THR A 42 8.64 9.73 2.05
C THR A 42 7.31 9.06 1.74
N TYR A 43 6.36 9.81 1.18
CA TYR A 43 5.07 9.25 0.77
C TYR A 43 5.27 8.13 -0.26
N LYS A 44 6.25 8.28 -1.16
CA LYS A 44 6.60 7.25 -2.13
C LYS A 44 7.05 5.95 -1.48
N MET A 45 7.93 6.03 -0.47
CA MET A 45 8.37 4.87 0.31
C MET A 45 7.22 4.19 1.06
N SER A 46 6.14 4.92 1.37
CA SER A 46 4.98 4.36 2.05
C SER A 46 4.26 3.30 1.22
N TYR A 47 4.27 3.36 -0.12
CA TYR A 47 3.55 2.37 -0.94
C TYR A 47 4.42 1.62 -1.93
N ASP A 48 5.56 2.17 -2.35
CA ASP A 48 6.31 1.60 -3.47
C ASP A 48 7.07 0.32 -3.11
N PHE A 49 7.25 0.01 -1.83
CA PHE A 49 7.76 -1.29 -1.38
C PHE A 49 6.83 -2.45 -1.80
N ILE A 50 5.51 -2.21 -1.80
CA ILE A 50 4.48 -3.14 -2.30
C ILE A 50 4.61 -3.30 -3.82
N LEU A 51 4.91 -2.21 -4.54
CA LEU A 51 5.12 -2.27 -5.99
C LEU A 51 6.39 -3.02 -6.36
N LYS A 52 7.46 -2.85 -5.59
CA LYS A 52 8.80 -3.39 -5.86
C LYS A 52 8.98 -4.86 -5.45
N THR A 53 8.24 -5.36 -4.45
CA THR A 53 8.39 -6.75 -4.03
C THR A 53 8.06 -7.74 -5.14
N THR A 54 8.80 -8.85 -5.19
CA THR A 54 8.54 -10.00 -6.07
C THR A 54 7.62 -11.04 -5.42
N GLU A 55 7.28 -10.87 -4.13
CA GLU A 55 6.45 -11.80 -3.35
C GLU A 55 4.94 -11.65 -3.64
N MET A 56 4.56 -10.63 -4.42
CA MET A 56 3.18 -10.36 -4.82
C MET A 56 3.05 -10.30 -6.34
N THR A 57 1.98 -10.89 -6.85
CA THR A 57 1.55 -10.76 -8.25
C THR A 57 1.08 -9.34 -8.55
N GLN A 58 1.03 -8.98 -9.84
CA GLN A 58 0.51 -7.67 -10.26
C GLN A 58 -0.97 -7.50 -9.91
N GLU A 59 -1.73 -8.59 -9.92
CA GLU A 59 -3.14 -8.58 -9.53
C GLU A 59 -3.32 -8.31 -8.03
N GLU A 60 -2.58 -9.00 -7.16
CA GLU A 60 -2.58 -8.76 -5.71
C GLU A 60 -2.23 -7.30 -5.39
N LYS A 61 -1.20 -6.75 -6.04
CA LYS A 61 -0.82 -5.34 -5.90
C LYS A 61 -1.96 -4.40 -6.28
N ALA A 62 -2.62 -4.65 -7.41
CA ALA A 62 -3.73 -3.83 -7.89
C ALA A 62 -4.96 -3.93 -6.96
N LEU A 63 -5.26 -5.12 -6.45
CA LEU A 63 -6.32 -5.34 -5.46
C LEU A 63 -6.06 -4.54 -4.19
N PHE A 64 -4.89 -4.73 -3.59
CA PHE A 64 -4.54 -4.15 -2.31
C PHE A 64 -4.37 -2.62 -2.34
N LEU A 65 -3.73 -2.09 -3.39
CA LEU A 65 -3.44 -0.65 -3.50
C LEU A 65 -4.62 0.20 -3.99
N GLY A 66 -5.69 -0.40 -4.54
CA GLY A 66 -6.79 0.42 -5.06
C GLY A 66 -8.08 -0.30 -5.43
N LYS A 67 -8.05 -1.43 -6.14
CA LYS A 67 -9.28 -2.04 -6.68
C LYS A 67 -10.24 -2.53 -5.59
N ASN A 68 -9.73 -2.99 -4.45
CA ASN A 68 -10.59 -3.36 -3.33
C ASN A 68 -11.30 -2.15 -2.73
N ALA A 69 -10.61 -1.00 -2.60
CA ALA A 69 -11.23 0.24 -2.12
C ALA A 69 -12.24 0.77 -3.14
N GLU A 70 -11.90 0.77 -4.44
CA GLU A 70 -12.81 1.15 -5.52
C GLU A 70 -14.12 0.35 -5.46
N ARG A 71 -14.02 -0.99 -5.35
CA ARG A 71 -15.18 -1.89 -5.23
C ARG A 71 -15.96 -1.65 -3.94
N PHE A 72 -15.27 -1.53 -2.79
CA PHE A 72 -15.89 -1.37 -1.47
C PHE A 72 -16.68 -0.08 -1.36
N TYR A 73 -16.12 1.04 -1.82
CA TYR A 73 -16.77 2.36 -1.79
C TYR A 73 -17.72 2.60 -2.98
N GLY A 74 -17.74 1.71 -3.96
CA GLY A 74 -18.65 1.80 -5.11
C GLY A 74 -18.29 2.94 -6.08
N PHE A 75 -17.02 3.30 -6.20
CA PHE A 75 -16.58 4.30 -7.18
C PHE A 75 -16.76 3.74 -8.61
N LYS A 76 -17.30 4.56 -9.51
CA LYS A 76 -17.61 4.13 -10.89
C LYS A 76 -16.86 4.89 -11.99
N ASN A 77 -16.32 6.07 -11.66
CA ASN A 77 -15.71 6.99 -12.62
C ASN A 77 -14.48 7.66 -11.99
N LEU A 78 -13.47 6.86 -11.63
CA LEU A 78 -12.23 7.40 -11.07
C LEU A 78 -11.53 8.28 -12.11
N ILE A 79 -11.16 9.49 -11.70
CA ILE A 79 -10.35 10.39 -12.53
C ILE A 79 -8.88 10.01 -12.42
N SER A 80 -8.12 10.24 -13.49
CA SER A 80 -6.66 10.21 -13.40
C SER A 80 -6.20 11.44 -12.62
N LEU A 81 -5.60 11.22 -11.45
CA LEU A 81 -5.02 12.31 -10.67
C LEU A 81 -3.73 12.79 -11.35
N PRO A 82 -3.52 14.10 -11.49
CA PRO A 82 -2.24 14.62 -11.96
C PRO A 82 -1.16 14.30 -10.92
N TYR A 83 0.09 14.20 -11.38
CA TYR A 83 1.22 14.11 -10.46
C TYR A 83 1.28 15.36 -9.57
N ILE A 84 1.36 15.17 -8.25
CA ILE A 84 1.41 16.26 -7.27
C ILE A 84 2.85 16.39 -6.79
N LYS A 85 3.58 17.36 -7.37
CA LYS A 85 5.00 17.61 -7.09
C LYS A 85 5.31 17.86 -5.60
N ASN A 86 4.37 18.41 -4.84
CA ASN A 86 4.53 18.74 -3.42
C ASN A 86 3.84 17.73 -2.48
N MET A 87 3.43 16.56 -3.00
CA MET A 87 3.20 15.43 -2.11
C MET A 87 4.56 15.12 -1.49
N SER A 88 4.63 14.89 -0.18
CA SER A 88 5.87 14.78 0.59
C SER A 88 6.72 13.56 0.19
N GLU A 89 7.26 13.59 -1.03
CA GLU A 89 8.07 12.57 -1.69
C GLU A 89 9.57 12.74 -1.43
#